data_AF-A0A522VP10-F1
#
_entry.id   AF-A0A522VP10-F1
#
_cell.length_a   1.000
_cell.length_b   1.000
_cell.length_c   1.000
_cell.angle_alpha   90.00
_cell.angle_beta   90.00
_cell.angle_gamma   90.00
#
_symmetry.space_group_name_H-M   'P 1'
#
loop_
_entity.id
_entity.type
_entity.pdbx_description
1 polymer ?
#
loop_
_entity_poly.entity_id
_entity_poly.type
_entity_poly.pdbx_seq_one_letter_code
_entity_poly.pdbx_strand_id
1 'polypeptide(L)' 'MIRSEILKEKDRIQTKLSEESVSIHEYLERSRFAAREVAESYGFFLQYAEMPNMALKRSAETRRF' A
#
# COMPACT_ATOMS: atom_id res chain seq x y z
N MET A 1 -5.21 -23.06 -5.12
CA MET A 1 -4.90 -21.65 -4.80
C MET A 1 -5.67 -21.28 -3.55
N ILE A 2 -5.01 -21.18 -2.39
CA ILE A 2 -5.70 -20.90 -1.12
C ILE A 2 -6.20 -19.45 -1.18
N ARG A 3 -7.49 -19.26 -1.46
CA ARG A 3 -8.15 -17.96 -1.28
C ARG A 3 -8.44 -17.80 0.21
N SER A 4 -7.43 -17.38 0.96
CA SER A 4 -7.63 -16.95 2.34
C SER A 4 -8.62 -15.78 2.34
N GLU A 5 -9.58 -15.80 3.28
CA GLU A 5 -10.51 -14.68 3.48
C GLU A 5 -9.76 -13.36 3.71
N ILE A 6 -8.57 -13.43 4.31
CA ILE A 6 -7.67 -12.28 4.49
C ILE A 6 -7.24 -11.70 3.14
N LEU A 7 -6.89 -12.55 2.16
CA LEU A 7 -6.46 -12.09 0.85
C LEU A 7 -7.63 -11.47 0.07
N LYS A 8 -8.84 -12.04 0.18
CA LYS A 8 -10.04 -11.47 -0.46
C LYS A 8 -10.37 -10.10 0.11
N GLU A 9 -10.35 -9.95 1.43
CA GLU A 9 -10.66 -8.66 2.07
C GLU A 9 -9.60 -7.61 1.74
N LYS A 10 -8.32 -8.01 1.74
CA LYS A 10 -7.22 -7.14 1.30
C LYS A 10 -7.44 -6.65 -0.15
N ASP A 11 -7.75 -7.56 -1.08
CA ASP A 11 -8.00 -7.20 -2.48
C ASP A 11 -9.24 -6.29 -2.63
N ARG A 12 -10.30 -6.53 -1.84
CA ARG A 12 -11.51 -5.69 -1.83
C ARG A 12 -11.20 -4.26 -1.38
N ILE A 13 -10.49 -4.10 -0.27
CA ILE A 13 -10.11 -2.79 0.27
C ILE A 13 -9.21 -2.05 -0.73
N GLN A 14 -8.21 -2.73 -1.30
CA GLN A 14 -7.28 -2.12 -2.25
C GLN A 14 -7.98 -1.67 -3.54
N THR A 15 -8.94 -2.46 -4.05
CA THR A 15 -9.74 -2.09 -5.23
C THR A 15 -10.54 -0.82 -4.96
N LYS A 16 -11.28 -0.78 -3.85
CA LYS A 16 -12.04 0.40 -3.44
C LYS A 16 -11.17 1.64 -3.32
N LEU A 17 -10.03 1.54 -2.63
CA LEU A 17 -9.11 2.66 -2.45
C LEU A 17 -8.52 3.13 -3.78
N SER A 18 -8.26 2.21 -4.72
CA SER A 18 -7.75 2.56 -6.05
C SER A 18 -8.77 3.32 -6.89
N GLU A 19 -10.06 3.00 -6.76
CA GLU A 19 -11.14 3.68 -7.46
C GLU A 19 -11.42 5.08 -6.88
N GLU A 20 -11.28 5.24 -5.57
CA GLU A 20 -11.59 6.49 -4.86
C GLU A 20 -10.42 7.50 -4.80
N SER A 21 -9.21 7.09 -5.18
CA SER A 21 -8.01 7.94 -5.08
C SER A 21 -7.69 8.59 -6.42
N VAL A 22 -7.40 9.89 -6.40
CA VAL A 22 -7.08 10.67 -7.62
C VAL A 22 -5.59 10.62 -7.94
N SER A 23 -4.76 10.20 -6.98
CA SER A 23 -3.31 10.05 -7.15
C SER A 23 -2.75 8.85 -6.40
N ILE A 24 -1.56 8.39 -6.81
CA ILE A 24 -0.82 7.34 -6.12
C ILE A 24 -0.49 7.75 -4.68
N HIS A 25 -0.15 9.02 -4.46
CA HIS A 25 0.15 9.51 -3.12
C HIS A 25 -1.07 9.40 -2.19
N GLU A 26 -2.23 9.85 -2.67
CA GLU A 26 -3.48 9.73 -1.92
C GLU A 26 -3.86 8.27 -1.64
N TYR A 27 -3.70 7.39 -2.63
CA TYR A 27 -3.91 5.95 -2.45
C TYR A 27 -3.02 5.36 -1.35
N LEU A 28 -1.74 5.73 -1.32
CA LEU A 28 -0.78 5.23 -0.34
C LEU A 28 -1.12 5.72 1.08
N GLU A 29 -1.46 7.00 1.23
CA GLU A 29 -1.87 7.55 2.53
C GLU A 29 -3.16 6.90 3.04
N ARG A 30 -4.18 6.75 2.19
CA ARG A 30 -5.43 6.07 2.58
C ARG A 30 -5.22 4.59 2.88
N SER A 31 -4.38 3.90 2.11
CA SER A 31 -4.02 2.49 2.36
C SER A 31 -3.29 2.33 3.69
N ARG A 32 -2.39 3.25 4.02
CA ARG A 32 -1.68 3.30 5.30
C ARG A 32 -2.65 3.46 6.46
N PHE A 33 -3.61 4.38 6.33
CA PHE A 33 -4.63 4.60 7.35
C PHE A 33 -5.52 3.36 7.54
N ALA A 34 -6.04 2.78 6.46
CA ALA A 34 -6.87 1.57 6.52
C ALA A 34 -6.14 0.38 7.16
N ALA A 35 -4.86 0.16 6.81
CA ALA A 35 -4.07 -0.89 7.43
C ALA A 35 -3.91 -0.68 8.94
N ARG A 36 -3.74 0.57 9.38
CA ARG A 36 -3.63 0.92 10.80
C ARG A 36 -4.94 0.66 11.55
N GLU A 37 -6.07 1.10 11.03
CA GLU A 37 -7.38 0.84 11.66
C GLU A 37 -7.66 -0.65 11.80
N VAL A 38 -7.37 -1.44 10.75
CA VAL A 38 -7.52 -2.89 10.81
C VAL A 38 -6.62 -3.48 11.88
N ALA A 39 -5.34 -3.13 11.91
CA ALA A 39 -4.42 -3.64 12.93
C ALA A 39 -4.87 -3.29 14.36
N GLU A 40 -5.26 -2.04 14.60
CA GLU A 40 -5.75 -1.56 15.90
C GLU A 40 -7.00 -2.33 16.33
N SER A 41 -7.92 -2.65 15.39
CA SER A 41 -9.11 -3.46 15.69
C SER A 41 -8.81 -4.88 16.18
N TYR A 42 -7.64 -5.41 15.84
CA TYR A 42 -7.14 -6.71 16.31
C TYR A 42 -6.13 -6.59 17.47
N GLY A 43 -5.93 -5.39 18.03
CA GLY A 43 -4.98 -5.15 19.12
C GLY A 43 -3.51 -5.11 18.70
N PHE A 44 -3.24 -4.99 17.40
CA PHE A 44 -1.89 -4.81 16.86
C PHE A 44 -1.57 -3.33 16.66
N PHE A 45 -0.31 -2.96 16.87
CA PHE A 45 0.20 -1.62 16.54
C PHE A 45 1.16 -1.72 15.35
N LEU A 46 0.84 -1.01 14.26
CA LEU A 46 1.72 -0.95 13.10
C LEU A 46 2.78 0.13 13.30
N GLN A 47 4.04 -0.30 13.33
CA GLN A 47 5.19 0.60 13.27
C GLN A 47 5.82 0.51 11.88
N TYR A 48 5.63 1.56 11.08
CA TYR A 48 6.29 1.66 9.78
C TYR A 48 7.76 2.02 9.98
N ALA A 49 8.64 1.33 9.26
CA ALA A 49 10.06 1.69 9.25
C ALA A 49 10.23 3.06 8.58
N GLU A 50 10.96 3.95 9.25
CA GLU A 50 11.45 5.17 8.63
C GLU A 50 12.53 4.81 7.63
N MET A 51 12.15 4.75 6.36
CA MET A 51 13.13 4.56 5.29
C MET A 51 13.75 5.93 5.01
N PRO A 52 15.09 6.08 5.12
CA PRO A 52 15.73 7.28 4.64
C PRO A 52 15.32 7.47 3.17
N ASN A 53 15.04 8.71 2.77
CA ASN A 53 14.76 9.10 1.39
C ASN A 53 16.01 8.80 0.54
N MET A 54 16.24 7.52 0.23
CA MET A 54 17.18 7.12 -0.79
C MET A 54 16.52 7.56 -2.07
N ALA A 55 16.97 8.68 -2.62
CA ALA A 55 16.68 9.03 -4.00
C ALA A 55 16.95 7.76 -4.81
N LEU A 56 15.88 7.14 -5.32
CA LEU A 56 15.98 6.02 -6.24
C LEU A 56 16.86 6.55 -7.37
N LYS A 57 18.14 6.15 -7.38
CA LYS A 57 19.01 6.39 -8.52
C LYS A 57 18.32 5.64 -9.65
N ARG A 58 17.55 6.36 -10.48
CA ARG A 58 17.05 5.83 -11.75
C ARG A 58 18.30 5.35 -12.47
N SER A 59 18.50 4.03 -12.54
CA SER A 59 19.44 3.48 -13.50
C SER A 59 18.93 3.97 -14.86
N ALA A 60 19.75 4.77 -15.53
CA ALA A 60 19.45 5.24 -16.86
C ALA A 60 19.58 4.05 -17.82
N GLU A 61 18.65 3.10 -17.76
CA GLU A 61 18.47 2.16 -18.86
C GLU A 61 17.69 2.89 -19.95
N THR A 62 18.46 3.51 -20.84
CA THR A 62 18.00 3.97 -22.13
C THR A 62 17.39 2.79 -22.87
N ARG A 63 16.06 2.63 -22.80
CA ARG A 63 15.32 1.87 -23.81
C ARG A 63 15.47 2.64 -25.13
N ARG A 64 16.44 2.24 -25.94
CA ARG A 64 16.44 2.57 -27.37
C ARG A 64 15.27 1.80 -27.99
N PHE A 65 14.35 2.56 -28.58
CA PHE A 65 13.31 2.05 -29.46
C PHE A 65 13.93 1.54 -30.75
#